data_AF-A0A0G0FLL6-F1
#
_entry.id   AF-A0A0G0FLL6-F1
#
_cell.length_a   1.000
_cell.length_b   1.000
_cell.length_c   1.000
_cell.angle_alpha   90.00
_cell.angle_beta   90.00
_cell.angle_gamma   90.00
#
_symmetry.space_group_name_H-M   'P 1'
#
loop_
_entity.id
_entity.type
_entity.pdbx_description
1 polymer ?
#
loop_
_entity_poly.entity_id
_entity_poly.type
_entity_poly.pdbx_seq_one_letter_code
_entity_poly.pdbx_strand_id
1 'polypeptide(L)'
;MKEYNNLCFGKAKMIFKDEKIKRIFTKVVLFSSAYIFIPLIFFGIIGYIADRNLKTGPKFMLIGVGIAFVFSNVLLFKKRSFLSKKIKEEVDKITNS
;
A
#
# COMPACT_ATOMS: atom_id res chain seq x y z
N MET A 1 28.82 6.25 -21.34
CA MET A 1 27.70 6.36 -20.37
C MET A 1 26.31 6.07 -20.93
N LYS A 2 25.99 6.31 -22.22
CA LYS A 2 24.64 6.00 -22.79
C LYS A 2 24.28 4.50 -22.85
N GLU A 3 25.28 3.61 -22.95
CA GLU A 3 25.07 2.16 -23.12
C GLU A 3 24.54 1.45 -21.86
N TYR A 4 25.01 1.84 -20.68
CA TYR A 4 24.59 1.24 -19.40
C TYR A 4 23.13 1.56 -19.05
N ASN A 5 22.63 2.73 -19.46
CA ASN A 5 21.22 3.11 -19.26
C ASN A 5 20.26 2.27 -20.10
N ASN A 6 20.65 1.91 -21.33
CA ASN A 6 19.85 1.05 -22.20
C ASN A 6 19.86 -0.42 -21.74
N LEU A 7 20.95 -0.90 -21.14
CA LEU A 7 21.02 -2.26 -20.59
C LEU A 7 20.12 -2.43 -19.35
N CYS A 8 20.11 -1.45 -18.44
CA CYS A 8 19.23 -1.46 -17.27
C CYS A 8 17.75 -1.31 -17.66
N PHE A 9 17.42 -0.43 -18.61
CA PHE A 9 16.04 -0.29 -19.12
C PHE A 9 15.57 -1.53 -19.89
N GLY A 10 16.45 -2.14 -20.70
CA GLY A 10 16.16 -3.37 -21.44
C GLY A 10 15.92 -4.57 -20.51
N LYS A 11 16.74 -4.73 -19.47
CA LYS A 11 16.53 -5.74 -18.42
C LYS A 11 15.27 -5.48 -17.61
N ALA A 12 15.00 -4.24 -17.20
CA ALA A 12 13.76 -3.91 -16.49
C ALA A 12 12.51 -4.26 -17.31
N LYS A 13 12.54 -4.01 -18.63
CA LYS A 13 11.45 -4.35 -19.56
C LYS A 13 11.28 -5.86 -19.76
N MET A 14 12.38 -6.63 -19.76
CA MET A 14 12.35 -8.10 -19.81
C MET A 14 11.87 -8.71 -18.48
N ILE A 15 12.31 -8.16 -17.35
CA ILE A 15 11.91 -8.54 -15.99
C ILE A 15 10.40 -8.29 -15.79
N PHE A 16 9.86 -7.17 -16.28
CA PHE A 16 8.41 -6.92 -16.26
C PHE A 16 7.60 -7.76 -17.27
N LYS A 17 8.25 -8.45 -18.21
CA LYS A 17 7.57 -9.35 -19.16
C LYS A 17 7.30 -10.73 -18.54
N ASP A 18 8.01 -11.06 -17.47
CA ASP A 18 7.83 -12.31 -16.73
C ASP A 18 6.49 -12.30 -15.97
N GLU A 19 5.61 -13.25 -16.31
CA GLU A 19 4.30 -13.46 -15.69
C GLU A 19 4.39 -13.54 -14.15
N LYS A 20 5.49 -14.11 -13.62
CA LYS A 20 5.70 -14.22 -12.17
C LYS A 20 5.96 -12.85 -11.54
N ILE A 21 6.77 -12.03 -12.19
CA ILE A 21 7.13 -10.70 -11.68
C ILE A 21 5.94 -9.75 -11.79
N LYS A 22 5.16 -9.81 -12.88
CA LYS A 22 3.87 -9.10 -12.97
C LYS A 22 2.94 -9.50 -11.82
N ARG A 23 2.78 -10.80 -11.53
CA ARG A 23 1.93 -11.24 -10.42
C ARG A 23 2.40 -10.73 -9.06
N ILE A 24 3.70 -10.73 -8.80
CA ILE A 24 4.28 -10.18 -7.56
C ILE A 24 4.00 -8.68 -7.48
N PHE A 25 4.29 -7.94 -8.55
CA PHE A 25 4.07 -6.50 -8.59
C PHE A 25 2.59 -6.14 -8.40
N THR A 26 1.69 -6.81 -9.12
CA THR A 26 0.24 -6.65 -8.96
C THR A 26 -0.19 -6.95 -7.53
N LYS A 27 0.31 -8.03 -6.91
CA LYS A 27 0.01 -8.34 -5.50
C LYS A 27 0.50 -7.23 -4.57
N VAL A 28 1.71 -6.72 -4.74
CA VAL A 28 2.27 -5.65 -3.89
C VAL A 28 1.50 -4.36 -4.04
N VAL A 29 1.15 -3.98 -5.27
CA VAL A 29 0.35 -2.78 -5.56
C VAL A 29 -1.05 -2.93 -4.99
N LEU A 30 -1.70 -4.07 -5.24
CA LEU A 30 -3.06 -4.35 -4.78
C LEU A 30 -3.14 -4.42 -3.25
N PHE A 31 -2.14 -5.02 -2.60
CA PHE A 31 -2.05 -4.98 -1.14
C PHE A 31 -1.84 -3.55 -0.66
N SER A 32 -0.85 -2.82 -1.19
CA SER A 32 -0.55 -1.45 -0.75
C SER A 32 -1.73 -0.51 -0.94
N SER A 33 -2.44 -0.61 -2.06
CA SER A 33 -3.64 0.18 -2.34
C SER A 33 -4.78 -0.21 -1.40
N ALA A 34 -4.98 -1.50 -1.13
CA ALA A 34 -6.00 -1.96 -0.18
C ALA A 34 -5.80 -1.37 1.22
N TYR A 35 -4.57 -1.18 1.70
CA TYR A 35 -4.32 -0.53 3.01
C TYR A 35 -4.79 0.93 3.09
N ILE A 36 -4.94 1.60 1.95
CA ILE A 36 -5.42 2.99 1.88
C ILE A 36 -6.93 3.00 1.61
N PHE A 37 -7.40 2.16 0.68
CA PHE A 37 -8.81 2.11 0.31
C PHE A 37 -9.69 1.51 1.41
N ILE A 38 -9.21 0.52 2.18
CA ILE A 38 -10.00 -0.11 3.25
C ILE A 38 -10.39 0.92 4.34
N PRO A 39 -9.46 1.66 4.97
CA PRO A 39 -9.82 2.67 5.96
C PRO A 39 -10.69 3.78 5.35
N LEU A 40 -10.36 4.23 4.14
CA LEU A 40 -11.08 5.32 3.48
C LEU A 40 -12.55 4.96 3.23
N ILE A 41 -12.80 3.77 2.68
CA ILE A 41 -14.16 3.28 2.43
C ILE A 41 -14.88 3.04 3.76
N PHE A 42 -14.21 2.41 4.73
CA PHE A 42 -14.82 2.10 6.02
C PHE A 42 -15.27 3.35 6.78
N PHE A 43 -14.36 4.28 7.02
CA PHE A 43 -14.70 5.52 7.74
C PHE A 43 -15.54 6.48 6.89
N GLY A 44 -15.40 6.45 5.56
CA GLY A 44 -16.26 7.21 4.64
C GLY A 44 -17.71 6.76 4.70
N ILE A 45 -17.97 5.45 4.70
CA ILE A 45 -19.34 4.90 4.85
C ILE A 45 -19.90 5.24 6.23
N ILE A 46 -19.11 5.10 7.30
CA ILE A 46 -19.55 5.46 8.65
C ILE A 46 -19.91 6.95 8.73
N GLY A 47 -19.06 7.82 8.19
CA GLY A 47 -19.31 9.26 8.15
C GLY A 47 -20.56 9.60 7.34
N TYR A 48 -20.78 8.93 6.21
CA TYR A 48 -21.99 9.09 5.40
C TYR A 48 -23.27 8.67 6.14
N ILE A 49 -23.24 7.54 6.85
CA ILE A 49 -24.39 7.09 7.66
C ILE A 49 -24.67 8.07 8.80
N ALA A 50 -23.62 8.58 9.46
CA ALA A 50 -23.75 9.58 10.51
C ALA A 50 -24.35 10.89 9.98
N ASP A 51 -23.88 11.38 8.83
CA ASP A 51 -24.40 12.58 8.16
C ASP A 51 -25.88 12.43 7.78
N ARG A 52 -26.28 11.25 7.28
CA ARG A 52 -27.68 10.95 6.94
C ARG A 52 -28.59 10.96 8.19
N ASN A 53 -28.13 10.38 9.28
CA ASN A 53 -28.91 10.26 10.51
C ASN A 53 -29.05 11.59 11.26
N LEU A 54 -28.01 12.43 11.22
CA LEU A 54 -27.96 13.70 11.96
C LEU A 54 -28.37 14.91 11.11
N LYS A 55 -28.66 14.72 9.80
CA LYS A 55 -29.00 15.78 8.84
C LYS A 55 -27.99 16.94 8.81
N THR A 56 -26.73 16.64 9.09
CA THR A 56 -25.68 17.64 9.35
C THR A 56 -24.93 18.10 8.10
N GLY A 57 -25.33 17.66 6.90
CA GLY A 57 -24.58 17.87 5.65
C GLY A 57 -23.36 16.95 5.58
N PRO A 58 -22.36 17.19 4.73
CA PRO A 58 -21.21 16.27 4.53
C PRO A 58 -20.10 16.40 5.61
N LYS A 59 -20.45 16.77 6.85
CA LYS A 59 -19.47 17.14 7.88
C LYS A 59 -18.79 15.91 8.50
N PHE A 60 -19.56 14.90 8.89
CA PHE A 60 -19.04 13.67 9.46
C PHE A 60 -18.35 12.79 8.41
N MET A 61 -18.76 12.87 7.14
CA MET A 61 -18.03 12.26 6.03
C MET A 61 -16.63 12.87 5.89
N LEU A 62 -16.48 14.20 5.94
CA LEU A 62 -15.16 14.85 5.89
C LEU A 62 -14.29 14.48 7.10
N ILE A 63 -14.87 14.44 8.30
CA ILE A 63 -14.16 13.99 9.51
C ILE A 63 -13.73 12.53 9.37
N GLY A 64 -14.62 11.66 8.88
CA GLY A 64 -14.32 10.24 8.62
C GLY A 64 -13.18 10.06 7.62
N VAL A 65 -13.16 10.83 6.52
CA VAL A 65 -12.06 10.83 5.55
C VAL A 65 -10.75 11.31 6.18
N GLY A 66 -10.80 12.35 7.01
CA GLY A 66 -9.62 12.83 7.75
C GLY A 66 -9.04 11.76 8.69
N ILE A 67 -9.90 11.08 9.45
CA ILE A 67 -9.51 9.98 10.33
C ILE A 67 -8.93 8.82 9.52
N ALA A 68 -9.57 8.44 8.40
CA ALA A 68 -9.07 7.39 7.52
C ALA A 68 -7.66 7.70 6.99
N PHE A 69 -7.38 8.95 6.66
CA PHE A 69 -6.08 9.38 6.19
C PHE A 69 -5.00 9.18 7.26
N VAL A 70 -5.26 9.62 8.50
CA VAL A 70 -4.35 9.41 9.63
C VAL A 70 -4.15 7.92 9.88
N PHE A 71 -5.23 7.14 9.91
CA PHE A 71 -5.19 5.71 10.18
C PHE A 71 -4.41 4.93 9.11
N SER A 72 -4.62 5.26 7.84
CA SER A 72 -3.88 4.66 6.71
C SER A 72 -2.38 4.92 6.83
N ASN A 73 -1.99 6.15 7.20
CA ASN A 73 -0.59 6.49 7.43
C ASN A 73 0.01 5.69 8.60
N VAL A 74 -0.71 5.58 9.72
CA VAL A 74 -0.25 4.78 10.87
C VAL A 74 -0.08 3.29 10.50
N LEU A 75 -1.02 2.71 9.75
CA LEU A 75 -0.91 1.32 9.30
C LEU A 75 0.27 1.12 8.33
N LEU A 76 0.50 2.06 7.42
CA LEU A 76 1.63 2.02 6.50
C LEU A 76 2.96 2.07 7.25
N PHE A 77 3.10 2.94 8.26
CA PHE A 77 4.31 3.03 9.08
C PHE A 77 4.55 1.74 9.88
N LYS A 78 3.51 1.20 10.52
CA LYS A 78 3.62 -0.03 11.31
C LYS A 78 3.99 -1.24 10.43
N LYS A 79 3.43 -1.31 9.21
CA LYS A 79 3.74 -2.38 8.26
C LYS A 79 5.15 -2.29 7.70
N ARG A 80 5.68 -1.08 7.43
CA ARG A 80 7.09 -0.92 7.01
C ARG A 80 8.05 -1.51 8.05
N SER A 81 7.85 -1.19 9.33
CA SER A 81 8.69 -1.72 10.42
C SER A 81 8.60 -3.26 10.52
N PHE A 82 7.41 -3.83 10.37
CA PHE A 82 7.20 -5.27 10.39
C PHE A 82 7.85 -5.99 9.18
N LEU A 83 7.73 -5.40 7.99
CA LEU A 83 8.29 -5.98 6.77
C LEU A 83 9.83 -5.95 6.78
N SER A 84 10.43 -4.85 7.25
CA SER A 84 11.89 -4.75 7.39
C SER A 84 12.46 -5.77 8.38
N LYS A 85 11.75 -6.07 9.48
CA LYS A 85 12.17 -7.10 10.43
C LYS A 85 12.08 -8.51 9.84
N LYS A 86 10.99 -8.84 9.15
CA LYS A 86 10.82 -10.14 8.49
C LYS A 86 11.83 -10.39 7.38
N ILE A 87 12.12 -9.37 6.57
CA ILE A 87 13.14 -9.46 5.52
C ILE A 87 14.51 -9.71 6.15
N LYS A 88 14.84 -9.00 7.24
CA LYS A 88 16.10 -9.21 7.94
C LYS A 88 16.21 -10.63 8.51
N GLU A 89 15.16 -11.16 9.13
CA GLU A 89 15.14 -12.54 9.65
C GLU A 89 15.27 -13.60 8.55
N GLU A 90 14.64 -13.43 7.38
CA GLU A 90 14.80 -14.37 6.26
C GLU A 90 16.22 -14.32 5.66
N VAL A 91 16.79 -13.12 5.51
CA VAL A 91 18.17 -12.95 5.02
C VAL A 91 19.19 -13.53 6.00
N ASP A 92 18.99 -13.32 7.31
CA ASP A 92 19.86 -13.86 8.35
C ASP A 92 19.79 -15.41 8.40
N LYS A 93 18.64 -16.02 8.08
CA LYS A 93 18.51 -17.49 7.93
C LYS A 93 19.22 -18.06 6.70
N ILE A 94 19.18 -17.37 5.57
CA ILE A 94 19.85 -17.82 4.34
C ILE A 94 21.38 -17.66 4.45
N THR A 95 21.86 -16.67 5.20
CA THR A 95 23.29 -16.38 5.31
C THR A 95 23.99 -17.25 6.38
N ASN A 96 23.24 -17.75 7.38
CA ASN A 96 23.76 -18.64 8.42
C ASN A 96 23.41 -20.13 8.20
N SER A 97 22.83 -20.48 7.04
CA SER A 97 22.54 -21.86 6.62
C SER A 97 23.39 -22.26 5.43
#